data_AF-H9FL16-F1
#
_entry.id   AF-H9FL16-F1
#
_cell.length_a   1.000
_cell.length_b   1.000
_cell.length_c   1.000
_cell.angle_alpha   90.00
_cell.angle_beta   90.00
_cell.angle_gamma   90.00
#
_symmetry.space_group_name_H-M   'P 1'
#
loop_
_entity.id
_entity.type
_entity.pdbx_description
1 polymer ?
#
loop_
_entity_poly.entity_id
_entity_poly.type
_entity_poly.pdbx_seq_one_letter_code
_entity_poly.pdbx_strand_id
1 'polypeptide(L)'
;KKKKKKKEEEIDIDVDDPAVSRFQYPFHELMVWAVLMKRQKMAVFLWQRGEESMAKALVACKLYKAMAHESSESDLVDDISQDLDNNSKDFGQLALELLDQSYKHDEQIAMKLLTYELKNWSNSTCLKLAVAAKHRDFIAHTCSQMLLTDMWMGRLRMRK
;
A
#
# COMPACT_ATOMS: atom_id res chain seq x y z
N LYS A 1 -6.83 -40.79 11.34
CA LYS A 1 -7.72 -39.60 11.52
C LYS A 1 -7.66 -38.76 10.24
N LYS A 2 -8.65 -38.90 9.33
CA LYS A 2 -8.71 -38.15 8.06
C LYS A 2 -9.24 -36.73 8.32
N LYS A 3 -8.49 -35.70 7.89
CA LYS A 3 -8.91 -34.29 7.91
C LYS A 3 -10.12 -34.11 7.00
N LYS A 4 -11.22 -33.59 7.56
CA LYS A 4 -12.44 -33.23 6.84
C LYS A 4 -12.13 -31.96 6.02
N LYS A 5 -12.13 -32.07 4.69
CA LYS A 5 -12.00 -30.93 3.76
C LYS A 5 -13.22 -30.03 3.97
N LYS A 6 -13.02 -28.77 4.35
CA LYS A 6 -14.09 -27.78 4.49
C LYS A 6 -14.62 -27.51 3.08
N LYS A 7 -15.90 -27.82 2.86
CA LYS A 7 -16.61 -27.58 1.60
C LYS A 7 -16.71 -26.05 1.46
N GLU A 8 -16.20 -25.49 0.37
CA GLU A 8 -16.48 -24.11 0.00
C GLU A 8 -18.00 -24.04 -0.25
N GLU A 9 -18.70 -23.28 0.60
CA GLU A 9 -20.10 -22.94 0.34
C GLU A 9 -20.09 -21.99 -0.85
N GLU A 10 -20.58 -22.45 -2.00
CA GLU A 10 -20.97 -21.56 -3.10
C GLU A 10 -22.10 -20.69 -2.55
N ILE A 11 -21.77 -19.44 -2.25
CA ILE A 11 -22.72 -18.41 -1.87
C ILE A 11 -23.47 -18.06 -3.16
N ASP A 12 -24.78 -18.29 -3.19
CA ASP A 12 -25.65 -17.87 -4.28
C ASP A 12 -25.76 -16.34 -4.21
N ILE A 13 -25.02 -15.66 -5.09
CA ILE A 13 -24.91 -14.20 -5.11
C ILE A 13 -26.08 -13.67 -5.95
N ASP A 14 -27.05 -13.04 -5.28
CA ASP A 14 -28.13 -12.31 -5.96
C ASP A 14 -27.55 -11.08 -6.68
N VAL A 15 -27.37 -11.20 -8.00
CA VAL A 15 -26.75 -10.17 -8.83
C VAL A 15 -27.60 -8.89 -8.88
N ASP A 16 -28.90 -8.99 -8.58
CA ASP A 16 -29.85 -7.86 -8.57
C ASP A 16 -29.91 -7.14 -7.22
N ASP A 17 -29.23 -7.62 -6.17
CA ASP A 17 -29.13 -6.91 -4.88
C ASP A 17 -28.24 -5.65 -5.04
N PRO A 18 -28.77 -4.43 -4.78
CA PRO A 18 -27.99 -3.20 -4.82
C PRO A 18 -26.79 -3.18 -3.84
N ALA A 19 -26.77 -4.07 -2.84
CA ALA A 19 -25.65 -4.26 -1.92
C ALA A 19 -24.54 -5.14 -2.49
N VAL A 20 -24.88 -6.11 -3.36
CA VAL A 20 -23.90 -6.97 -4.07
C VAL A 20 -23.10 -6.17 -5.10
N SER A 21 -23.70 -5.12 -5.67
CA SER A 21 -23.03 -4.18 -6.58
C SER A 21 -22.16 -3.12 -5.87
N ARG A 22 -22.04 -3.14 -4.54
CA ARG A 22 -21.26 -2.13 -3.79
C ARG A 22 -19.89 -2.65 -3.40
N PHE A 23 -18.89 -1.80 -3.56
CA PHE A 23 -17.55 -2.07 -3.05
C PHE A 23 -17.55 -2.10 -1.53
N GLN A 24 -16.93 -3.13 -0.95
CA GLN A 24 -16.69 -3.22 0.49
C GLN A 24 -15.83 -2.04 0.99
N TYR A 25 -14.90 -1.58 0.16
CA TYR A 25 -13.96 -0.50 0.48
C TYR A 25 -14.02 0.63 -0.56
N PRO A 26 -15.11 1.41 -0.61
CA PRO A 26 -15.37 2.35 -1.71
C PRO A 26 -14.29 3.44 -1.83
N PHE A 27 -13.72 3.90 -0.71
CA PHE A 27 -12.64 4.90 -0.74
C PHE A 27 -11.33 4.36 -1.32
N HIS A 28 -11.07 3.05 -1.21
CA HIS A 28 -9.88 2.45 -1.80
C HIS A 28 -10.01 2.48 -3.34
N GLU A 29 -11.16 2.03 -3.85
CA GLU A 29 -11.46 2.03 -5.27
C GLU A 29 -11.47 3.43 -5.88
N LEU A 30 -12.14 4.38 -5.20
CA LEU A 30 -12.18 5.77 -5.65
C LEU A 30 -10.78 6.41 -5.65
N MET A 31 -9.94 6.11 -4.65
CA MET A 31 -8.57 6.62 -4.61
C MET A 31 -7.75 6.08 -5.78
N VAL A 32 -7.82 4.77 -6.06
CA VAL A 32 -7.12 4.15 -7.21
C VAL A 32 -7.60 4.78 -8.52
N TRP A 33 -8.90 4.93 -8.71
CA TRP A 33 -9.46 5.62 -9.86
C TRP A 33 -8.93 7.06 -10.00
N ALA A 34 -8.88 7.82 -8.90
CA ALA A 34 -8.39 9.20 -8.92
C ALA A 34 -6.89 9.27 -9.29
N VAL A 35 -6.09 8.30 -8.82
CA VAL A 35 -4.66 8.19 -9.18
C VAL A 35 -4.50 7.91 -10.68
N LEU A 36 -5.21 6.90 -11.19
CA LEU A 36 -5.17 6.51 -12.61
C LEU A 36 -5.65 7.63 -13.54
N MET A 37 -6.58 8.47 -13.08
CA MET A 37 -7.10 9.63 -13.81
C MET A 37 -6.25 10.91 -13.62
N LYS A 38 -5.06 10.83 -13.00
CA LYS A 38 -4.18 11.98 -12.70
C LYS A 38 -4.88 13.10 -11.91
N ARG A 39 -5.87 12.77 -11.07
CA ARG A 39 -6.63 13.75 -10.25
C ARG A 39 -6.01 13.92 -8.87
N GLN A 40 -4.80 14.49 -8.79
CA GLN A 40 -3.98 14.51 -7.56
C GLN A 40 -4.73 15.03 -6.32
N LYS A 41 -5.37 16.20 -6.39
CA LYS A 41 -6.11 16.78 -5.25
C LYS A 41 -7.21 15.85 -4.74
N MET A 42 -7.87 15.15 -5.66
CA MET A 42 -8.93 14.19 -5.33
C MET A 42 -8.35 12.89 -4.75
N ALA A 43 -7.24 12.39 -5.31
CA ALA A 43 -6.53 11.24 -4.78
C ALA A 43 -6.08 11.48 -3.33
N VAL A 44 -5.50 12.65 -3.04
CA VAL A 44 -5.09 13.04 -1.67
C VAL A 44 -6.29 13.14 -0.74
N PHE A 45 -7.40 13.75 -1.18
CA PHE A 45 -8.62 13.84 -0.39
C PHE A 45 -9.21 12.45 -0.05
N LEU A 46 -9.24 11.54 -1.01
CA LEU A 46 -9.75 10.18 -0.83
C LEU A 46 -8.81 9.31 -0.01
N TRP A 47 -7.49 9.52 -0.12
CA TRP A 47 -6.48 8.83 0.66
C TRP A 47 -6.63 9.05 2.17
N GLN A 48 -7.02 10.26 2.59
CA GLN A 48 -7.29 10.59 3.99
C GLN A 48 -8.53 9.90 4.55
N ARG A 49 -9.34 9.23 3.71
CA ARG A 49 -10.59 8.56 4.10
C ARG A 49 -10.41 7.04 4.15
N GLY A 50 -11.06 6.40 5.12
CA GLY A 50 -11.07 4.94 5.28
C GLY A 50 -9.79 4.37 5.88
N GLU A 51 -9.65 3.05 5.83
CA GLU A 51 -8.56 2.32 6.49
C GLU A 51 -7.27 2.27 5.66
N GLU A 52 -6.21 1.70 6.24
CA GLU A 52 -4.97 1.31 5.53
C GLU A 52 -4.27 2.46 4.78
N SER A 53 -4.29 3.68 5.34
CA SER A 53 -3.72 4.89 4.72
C SER A 53 -2.24 4.74 4.31
N MET A 54 -1.42 4.05 5.11
CA MET A 54 -0.03 3.78 4.75
C MET A 54 0.08 2.92 3.48
N ALA A 55 -0.73 1.87 3.38
CA ALA A 55 -0.76 1.01 2.20
C ALA A 55 -1.27 1.77 0.97
N LYS A 56 -2.35 2.54 1.12
CA LYS A 56 -2.90 3.41 0.06
C LYS A 56 -1.84 4.36 -0.50
N ALA A 57 -1.07 5.01 0.38
CA ALA A 57 0.01 5.91 -0.03
C ALA A 57 1.10 5.18 -0.84
N LEU A 58 1.54 4.00 -0.37
CA LEU A 58 2.53 3.19 -1.09
C LEU A 58 2.01 2.69 -2.45
N VAL A 59 0.74 2.30 -2.54
CA VAL A 59 0.10 1.89 -3.79
C VAL A 59 0.00 3.06 -4.75
N ALA A 60 -0.47 4.23 -4.30
CA ALA A 60 -0.52 5.44 -5.11
C ALA A 60 0.88 5.84 -5.62
N CYS A 61 1.89 5.79 -4.76
CA CYS A 61 3.29 6.01 -5.13
C CYS A 61 3.74 5.04 -6.23
N LYS A 62 3.45 3.74 -6.09
CA LYS A 62 3.79 2.74 -7.11
C LYS A 62 3.08 3.00 -8.44
N LEU A 63 1.78 3.28 -8.42
CA LEU A 63 0.99 3.52 -9.62
C LEU A 63 1.50 4.75 -10.36
N TYR A 64 1.72 5.87 -9.67
CA TYR A 64 2.25 7.07 -10.29
C TYR A 64 3.63 6.85 -10.91
N LYS A 65 4.56 6.15 -10.22
CA LYS A 65 5.87 5.81 -10.80
C LYS A 65 5.76 4.93 -12.04
N ALA A 66 4.83 3.97 -12.04
CA ALA A 66 4.61 3.11 -13.20
C ALA A 66 4.06 3.89 -14.39
N MET A 67 3.09 4.77 -14.16
CA MET A 67 2.54 5.64 -15.19
C MET A 67 3.56 6.66 -15.71
N ALA A 68 4.43 7.19 -14.84
CA ALA A 68 5.51 8.09 -15.23
C ALA A 68 6.50 7.38 -16.18
N HIS A 69 6.89 6.15 -15.83
CA HIS A 69 7.78 5.33 -16.66
C HIS A 69 7.18 5.07 -18.05
N GLU A 70 5.92 4.61 -18.11
CA GLU A 70 5.24 4.35 -19.38
C GLU A 70 5.10 5.65 -20.22
N SER A 71 4.79 6.77 -19.57
CA SER A 71 4.69 8.07 -20.23
C SER A 71 6.04 8.54 -20.82
N SER A 72 7.16 8.25 -20.14
CA SER A 72 8.50 8.64 -20.62
C SER A 72 9.00 7.79 -21.79
N GLU A 73 8.44 6.60 -22.02
CA GLU A 73 8.76 5.79 -23.20
C GLU A 73 8.07 6.30 -24.47
N SER A 74 7.09 7.21 -24.32
CA SER A 74 6.44 7.92 -25.41
C SER A 74 7.06 9.32 -25.54
N ASP A 75 7.98 9.50 -26.50
CA ASP A 75 8.81 10.71 -26.79
C ASP A 75 8.07 12.08 -26.87
N LEU A 76 6.74 12.12 -26.72
CA LEU A 76 5.89 13.28 -26.92
C LEU A 76 5.41 13.93 -25.62
N VAL A 77 5.73 13.41 -24.43
CA VAL A 77 5.02 13.80 -23.19
C VAL A 77 5.85 13.87 -21.90
N ASP A 78 7.07 14.42 -21.98
CA ASP A 78 7.97 14.60 -20.83
C ASP A 78 7.31 15.33 -19.64
N ASP A 79 6.51 16.36 -19.90
CA ASP A 79 5.82 17.14 -18.86
C ASP A 79 4.86 16.26 -18.03
N ILE A 80 4.17 15.30 -18.67
CA ILE A 80 3.25 14.39 -17.96
C ILE A 80 4.04 13.41 -17.11
N SER A 81 5.14 12.85 -17.62
CA SER A 81 5.99 11.95 -16.84
C SER A 81 6.53 12.64 -15.59
N GLN A 82 7.03 13.87 -15.73
CA GLN A 82 7.55 14.65 -14.61
C GLN A 82 6.47 14.97 -13.56
N ASP A 83 5.27 15.35 -14.00
CA ASP A 83 4.13 15.57 -13.10
C ASP A 83 3.74 14.31 -12.32
N LEU A 84 3.71 13.15 -12.99
CA LEU A 84 3.40 11.87 -12.36
C LEU A 84 4.48 11.48 -11.35
N ASP A 85 5.75 11.68 -11.69
CA ASP A 85 6.86 11.42 -10.75
C ASP A 85 6.76 12.32 -9.51
N ASN A 86 6.44 13.60 -9.68
CA ASN A 86 6.20 14.53 -8.57
C ASN A 86 5.03 14.06 -7.67
N ASN A 87 3.89 13.68 -8.25
CA ASN A 87 2.77 13.13 -7.48
C ASN A 87 3.15 11.84 -6.74
N SER A 88 4.03 11.02 -7.34
CA SER A 88 4.53 9.80 -6.71
C SER A 88 5.38 10.10 -5.47
N LYS A 89 6.19 11.16 -5.52
CA LYS A 89 7.02 11.62 -4.41
C LYS A 89 6.16 12.14 -3.26
N ASP A 90 5.10 12.89 -3.56
CA ASP A 90 4.14 13.34 -2.54
C ASP A 90 3.54 12.17 -1.77
N PHE A 91 3.02 11.16 -2.48
CA PHE A 91 2.46 9.97 -1.84
C PHE A 91 3.52 9.13 -1.11
N GLY A 92 4.73 9.07 -1.63
CA GLY A 92 5.85 8.44 -0.93
C GLY A 92 6.14 9.12 0.41
N GLN A 93 6.24 10.44 0.40
CA GLN A 93 6.48 11.25 1.60
C GLN A 93 5.38 11.03 2.64
N LEU A 94 4.11 11.01 2.23
CA LEU A 94 2.99 10.69 3.13
C LEU A 94 3.12 9.30 3.78
N ALA A 95 3.55 8.28 3.02
CA ALA A 95 3.78 6.95 3.58
C ALA A 95 4.92 6.96 4.60
N LEU A 96 6.01 7.66 4.31
CA LEU A 96 7.17 7.79 5.20
C LEU A 96 6.80 8.52 6.50
N GLU A 97 6.05 9.62 6.42
CA GLU A 97 5.58 10.36 7.59
C GLU A 97 4.65 9.54 8.47
N LEU A 98 3.73 8.77 7.88
CA LEU A 98 2.89 7.84 8.65
C LEU A 98 3.73 6.76 9.35
N LEU A 99 4.80 6.27 8.72
CA LEU A 99 5.69 5.29 9.34
C LEU A 99 6.45 5.90 10.51
N ASP A 100 7.02 7.10 10.33
CA ASP A 100 7.72 7.84 11.38
C ASP A 100 6.79 8.12 12.57
N GLN A 101 5.57 8.60 12.32
CA GLN A 101 4.57 8.82 13.37
C GLN A 101 4.18 7.52 14.08
N SER A 102 3.94 6.44 13.33
CA SER A 102 3.59 5.13 13.91
C SER A 102 4.72 4.60 14.78
N TYR A 103 5.97 4.73 14.33
CA TYR A 103 7.15 4.28 15.05
C TYR A 103 7.41 5.09 16.33
N LYS A 104 7.26 6.42 16.25
CA LYS A 104 7.33 7.31 17.43
C LYS A 104 6.26 7.01 18.47
N HIS A 105 5.10 6.52 18.04
CA HIS A 105 4.01 6.17 18.94
C HIS A 105 4.26 4.83 19.65
N ASP A 106 4.55 3.76 18.88
CA ASP A 106 4.90 2.45 19.42
C ASP A 106 5.71 1.66 18.38
N GLU A 107 6.98 1.41 18.70
CA GLU A 107 7.93 0.73 17.82
C GLU A 107 7.46 -0.69 17.44
N GLN A 108 6.92 -1.43 18.41
CA GLN A 108 6.54 -2.83 18.23
C GLN A 108 5.26 -2.95 17.39
N ILE A 109 4.30 -2.05 17.60
CA ILE A 109 3.08 -2.00 16.79
C ILE A 109 3.42 -1.54 15.36
N ALA A 110 4.31 -0.56 15.19
CA ALA A 110 4.74 -0.10 13.87
C ALA A 110 5.40 -1.23 13.06
N MET A 111 6.28 -2.04 13.67
CA MET A 111 6.86 -3.20 12.99
C MET A 111 5.83 -4.26 12.62
N LYS A 112 4.81 -4.49 13.45
CA LYS A 112 3.66 -5.36 13.09
C LYS A 112 2.85 -4.79 11.94
N LEU A 113 2.61 -3.48 11.91
CA LEU A 113 1.92 -2.81 10.81
C LEU A 113 2.64 -3.03 9.47
N LEU A 114 3.98 -3.03 9.46
CA LEU A 114 4.78 -3.28 8.25
C LEU A 114 4.68 -4.71 7.71
N THR A 115 4.37 -5.67 8.57
CA THR A 115 4.30 -7.11 8.25
C THR A 115 2.88 -7.67 8.16
N TYR A 116 1.88 -6.87 8.53
CA TYR A 116 0.47 -7.23 8.44
C TYR A 116 0.05 -7.53 7.00
N GLU A 117 -0.71 -8.60 6.80
CA GLU A 117 -1.25 -8.98 5.49
C GLU A 117 -2.52 -8.17 5.17
N LEU A 118 -2.41 -7.36 4.13
CA LEU A 118 -3.44 -6.47 3.64
C LEU A 118 -4.34 -7.21 2.65
N LYS A 119 -5.50 -7.70 3.11
CA LYS A 119 -6.44 -8.47 2.28
C LYS A 119 -6.92 -7.69 1.05
N ASN A 120 -7.08 -6.38 1.20
CA ASN A 120 -7.54 -5.49 0.12
C ASN A 120 -6.47 -5.19 -0.91
N TRP A 121 -5.20 -5.47 -0.59
CA TRP A 121 -4.05 -5.20 -1.45
C TRP A 121 -3.34 -6.50 -1.83
N SER A 122 -4.12 -7.48 -2.32
CA SER A 122 -3.64 -8.79 -2.79
C SER A 122 -2.84 -9.59 -1.75
N ASN A 123 -3.21 -9.49 -0.47
CA ASN A 123 -2.49 -10.11 0.65
C ASN A 123 -1.00 -9.68 0.72
N SER A 124 -0.69 -8.48 0.23
CA SER A 124 0.64 -7.89 0.36
C SER A 124 0.85 -7.31 1.76
N THR A 125 2.08 -6.91 2.08
CA THR A 125 2.40 -6.17 3.31
C THR A 125 2.87 -4.77 2.96
N CYS A 126 2.79 -3.81 3.89
CA CYS A 126 3.33 -2.47 3.65
C CYS A 126 4.82 -2.53 3.26
N LEU A 127 5.62 -3.40 3.87
CA LEU A 127 7.02 -3.56 3.49
C LEU A 127 7.18 -4.06 2.03
N LYS A 128 6.39 -5.06 1.60
CA LYS A 128 6.40 -5.54 0.21
C LYS A 128 5.95 -4.46 -0.78
N LEU A 129 4.92 -3.68 -0.43
CA LEU A 129 4.44 -2.56 -1.24
C LEU A 129 5.50 -1.46 -1.40
N ALA A 130 6.21 -1.12 -0.32
CA ALA A 130 7.31 -0.15 -0.38
C ALA A 130 8.47 -0.62 -1.28
N VAL A 131 8.81 -1.91 -1.22
CA VAL A 131 9.79 -2.53 -2.14
C VAL A 131 9.29 -2.47 -3.58
N ALA A 132 8.04 -2.82 -3.85
CA ALA A 132 7.45 -2.76 -5.18
C ALA A 132 7.46 -1.32 -5.74
N ALA A 133 7.17 -0.33 -4.89
CA ALA A 133 7.23 1.10 -5.21
C ALA A 133 8.66 1.65 -5.35
N LYS A 134 9.69 0.82 -5.11
CA LYS A 134 11.11 1.22 -5.04
C LYS A 134 11.31 2.43 -4.10
N HIS A 135 10.59 2.47 -2.99
CA HIS A 135 10.65 3.59 -2.05
C HIS A 135 11.81 3.43 -1.07
N ARG A 136 12.97 3.95 -1.45
CA ARG A 136 14.22 3.77 -0.70
C ARG A 136 14.16 4.35 0.71
N ASP A 137 13.61 5.56 0.88
CA ASP A 137 13.59 6.20 2.19
C ASP A 137 12.71 5.46 3.20
N PHE A 138 11.56 4.94 2.76
CA PHE A 138 10.69 4.09 3.57
C PHE A 138 11.41 2.79 4.00
N ILE A 139 12.17 2.18 3.10
CA ILE A 139 12.95 0.96 3.41
C ILE A 139 14.11 1.29 4.35
N ALA A 140 14.77 2.44 4.16
CA ALA A 140 15.89 2.89 4.97
C ALA A 140 15.48 3.41 6.36
N HIS A 141 14.19 3.70 6.56
CA HIS A 141 13.66 4.14 7.85
C HIS A 141 14.01 3.16 8.99
N THR A 142 14.33 3.68 10.17
CA THR A 142 14.76 2.90 11.34
C THR A 142 13.81 1.75 11.67
N CYS A 143 12.49 1.99 11.66
CA CYS A 143 11.48 0.95 11.87
C CYS A 143 11.63 -0.24 10.90
N SER A 144 11.82 0.05 9.61
CA SER A 144 12.02 -0.97 8.57
C SER A 144 13.34 -1.72 8.76
N GLN A 145 14.42 -1.01 9.09
CA GLN A 145 15.73 -1.61 9.32
C GLN A 145 15.77 -2.49 10.58
N MET A 146 15.13 -2.06 11.67
CA MET A 146 14.98 -2.87 12.88
C MET A 146 14.18 -4.15 12.59
N LEU A 147 13.04 -4.02 11.90
CA LEU A 147 12.25 -5.17 11.48
C LEU A 147 13.07 -6.15 10.62
N LEU A 148 13.81 -5.64 9.62
CA LEU A 148 14.67 -6.48 8.77
C LEU A 148 15.77 -7.17 9.56
N THR A 149 16.34 -6.48 10.56
CA THR A 149 17.35 -7.03 11.47
C THR A 149 16.75 -8.14 12.33
N ASP A 150 15.56 -7.95 12.88
CA ASP A 150 14.83 -8.97 13.64
C ASP A 150 14.48 -10.18 12.76
N MET A 151 14.03 -9.96 11.52
CA MET A 151 13.78 -11.04 10.57
C MET A 151 15.06 -11.81 10.22
N TRP A 152 16.19 -11.12 10.07
CA TRP A 152 17.49 -11.73 9.83
C TRP A 152 17.97 -12.59 11.01
N MET A 153 17.81 -12.09 12.23
CA MET A 153 18.15 -12.84 13.45
C MET A 153 17.18 -14.00 13.70
N GLY A 154 15.94 -13.91 13.20
CA GLY A 154 14.93 -14.96 13.32
C GLY A 154 14.61 -15.28 14.78
N ARG A 155 14.65 -16.57 15.14
CA ARG A 155 14.39 -17.01 16.53
C ARG A 155 15.63 -17.01 17.42
N LEU A 156 16.78 -16.57 16.91
CA LEU A 156 18.02 -16.53 17.68
C LEU A 156 17.99 -15.29 18.57
N ARG A 157 17.66 -15.47 19.85
CA ARG A 157 17.70 -14.40 20.86
C ARG A 157 19.14 -14.01 21.13
N MET A 158 19.56 -12.85 20.62
CA MET A 158 20.75 -12.15 21.09
C MET A 158 20.31 -11.01 21.99
N ARG A 159 19.95 -11.33 23.24
CA ARG A 159 19.89 -10.31 24.30
C ARG A 159 20.45 -10.89 25.58
N LYS A 160 21.63 -10.41 25.97
CA LYS A 160 22.12 -10.44 27.35
C LYS A 160 21.43 -9.33 28.14
#